data_AF-A0A522U676-F1
#
_entry.id   AF-A0A522U676-F1
#
_cell.length_a   1.000
_cell.length_b   1.000
_cell.length_c   1.000
_cell.angle_alpha   90.00
_cell.angle_beta   90.00
_cell.angle_gamma   90.00
#
_symmetry.space_group_name_H-M   'P 1'
#
loop_
_entity.id
_entity.type
_entity.pdbx_description
1 polymer ?
#
loop_
_entity_poly.entity_id
_entity_poly.type
_entity_poly.pdbx_seq_one_letter_code
_entity_poly.pdbx_strand_id
1 'polypeptide(L)' 'MKKPCVIGTKIATQVFKDGDLVEVDANKGIVKRIEQ' A
#
# COMPACT_ATOMS: atom_id res chain seq x y z
N MET A 1 -15.11 1.98 10.54
CA MET A 1 -14.06 2.31 9.54
C MET A 1 -12.81 2.82 10.26
N LYS A 2 -11.83 1.95 10.51
CA LYS A 2 -10.54 2.29 11.15
C LYS A 2 -9.35 1.63 10.42
N LYS A 3 -9.52 1.35 9.12
CA LYS A 3 -8.46 0.72 8.33
C LYS A 3 -7.52 1.81 7.82
N PRO A 4 -6.20 1.58 7.86
CA PRO A 4 -5.24 2.53 7.28
C PRO A 4 -5.57 2.73 5.80
N CYS A 5 -5.60 3.98 5.36
CA CYS A 5 -5.93 4.36 3.99
C CYS A 5 -4.92 5.38 3.50
N VAL A 6 -4.33 5.12 2.34
CA VAL A 6 -3.39 6.03 1.66
C VAL A 6 -3.97 6.31 0.27
N ILE A 7 -4.08 7.58 -0.09
CA ILE A 7 -4.69 8.04 -1.35
C ILE A 7 -3.71 8.91 -2.14
N GLY A 8 -3.98 9.16 -3.43
CA GLY A 8 -3.17 10.05 -4.27
C GLY A 8 -1.95 9.41 -4.93
N THR A 9 -1.89 8.08 -4.99
CA THR A 9 -0.78 7.36 -5.64
C THR A 9 -0.93 7.36 -7.17
N LYS A 10 0.10 7.82 -7.89
CA LYS A 10 0.10 7.88 -9.36
C LYS A 10 0.24 6.52 -10.06
N ILE A 11 0.94 5.57 -9.44
CA ILE A 11 1.36 4.30 -10.07
C ILE A 11 1.04 3.04 -9.24
N ALA A 12 0.22 3.14 -8.19
CA ALA A 12 0.00 2.03 -7.27
C ALA A 12 -0.48 0.75 -7.96
N THR A 13 -1.39 0.86 -8.93
CA THR A 13 -1.96 -0.28 -9.67
C THR A 13 -0.97 -0.98 -10.62
N GLN A 14 0.14 -0.32 -10.95
CA GLN A 14 1.22 -0.92 -11.76
C GLN A 14 2.28 -1.59 -10.88
N VAL A 15 2.46 -1.10 -9.65
CA VAL A 15 3.48 -1.57 -8.71
C VAL A 15 2.99 -2.74 -7.85
N PHE A 16 1.73 -2.68 -7.40
CA PHE A 16 1.08 -3.72 -6.60
C PHE A 16 0.15 -4.54 -7.50
N LYS A 17 0.25 -5.87 -7.40
CA LYS A 17 -0.62 -6.82 -8.09
C LYS A 17 -1.44 -7.62 -7.10
N ASP A 18 -2.48 -8.25 -7.61
CA ASP A 18 -3.31 -9.16 -6.81
C ASP A 18 -2.43 -10.29 -6.25
N GLY A 19 -2.54 -10.53 -4.94
CA GLY A 19 -1.73 -11.51 -4.22
C GLY A 19 -0.46 -10.95 -3.57
N ASP A 20 -0.10 -9.69 -3.81
CA ASP A 20 1.02 -9.05 -3.10
C ASP A 20 0.68 -8.78 -1.63
N LEU A 21 1.58 -9.19 -0.72
CA LEU A 21 1.56 -8.77 0.67
C LEU A 21 2.13 -7.36 0.79
N VAL A 22 1.38 -6.46 1.42
CA VAL A 22 1.77 -5.05 1.57
C VAL A 22 1.64 -4.59 3.02
N GLU A 23 2.65 -3.85 3.46
CA GLU A 23 2.61 -3.10 4.72
C GLU A 23 2.18 -1.66 4.44
N VAL A 24 1.19 -1.17 5.20
CA VAL A 24 0.63 0.18 5.04
C VAL A 24 0.84 0.97 6.31
N ASP A 25 1.67 2.02 6.24
CA ASP A 25 1.79 3.05 7.28
C ASP A 25 1.01 4.30 6.86
N ALA A 26 -0.20 4.45 7.40
CA ALA A 26 -1.06 5.59 7.12
C ALA A 26 -0.63 6.90 7.80
N ASN A 27 0.24 6.86 8.81
CA ASN A 27 0.73 8.08 9.46
C ASN A 27 1.80 8.76 8.61
N LYS A 28 2.67 7.95 7.99
CA LYS A 28 3.73 8.44 7.09
C LYS A 28 3.31 8.46 5.62
N GLY A 29 2.19 7.80 5.27
CA GLY A 29 1.72 7.67 3.89
C GLY A 29 2.58 6.72 3.06
N ILE A 30 3.24 5.75 3.69
CA ILE A 30 4.18 4.84 3.03
C ILE A 30 3.50 3.48 2.87
N VAL A 31 3.59 2.92 1.66
CA VAL A 31 3.16 1.55 1.36
C VAL A 31 4.37 0.78 0.83
N LYS A 32 4.67 -0.38 1.41
CA LYS A 32 5.79 -1.25 1.00
C LYS A 32 5.27 -2.63 0.65
N ARG A 33 5.82 -3.23 -0.40
CA ARG A 33 5.66 -4.68 -0.64
C ARG A 33 6.54 -5.44 0.33
N ILE A 34 5.98 -6.49 0.89
CA ILE A 34 6.70 -7.46 1.71
C ILE A 34 6.75 -8.72 0.85
N GLU A 35 7.93 -9.04 0.33
CA GLU A 35 8.19 -10.38 -0.21
C GLU A 35 8.59 -11.28 0.97
N GLN A 36 8.04 -12.50 0.99
CA GLN A 36 8.50 -13.56 1.89
C GLN A 36 9.81 -14.16 1.41
#